data_AF-A0A540N028-F1
#
_entry.id   AF-A0A540N028-F1
#
_cell.length_a   1.000
_cell.length_b   1.000
_cell.length_c   1.000
_cell.angle_alpha   90.00
_cell.angle_beta   90.00
_cell.angle_gamma   90.00
#
_symmetry.space_group_name_H-M   'P 1'
#
loop_
_entity.id
_entity.type
_entity.pdbx_description
1 polymer ?
#
loop_
_entity_poly.entity_id
_entity_poly.type
_entity_poly.pdbx_seq_one_letter_code
_entity_poly.pdbx_strand_id
1 'polypeptide(L)'
;MQTKAGKWIKVKPSSPHSFIAMIGDSLYAWTNGRLHSPYHRVMMNGNEARYSTGLFSIPKEGYIIEAPEEVVDEEHPLLFKPFDHVEFLGFYYTEAGQRAQYAFKTYCGVQDLALYE
;
A
#
# COMPACT_ATOMS: atom_id res chain seq x y z
N MET A 1 6.12 -2.66 -11.38
CA MET A 1 6.14 -2.30 -9.96
C MET A 1 7.14 -1.18 -9.78
N GLN A 2 6.80 -0.15 -9.01
CA GLN A 2 7.71 0.92 -8.67
C GLN A 2 8.55 0.49 -7.46
N THR A 3 9.85 0.77 -7.45
CA THR A 3 10.73 0.53 -6.30
C THR A 3 10.64 1.70 -5.32
N LYS A 4 11.19 1.52 -4.11
CA LYS A 4 11.33 2.60 -3.12
C LYS A 4 12.07 3.83 -3.66
N ALA A 5 12.97 3.65 -4.63
CA ALA A 5 13.68 4.73 -5.31
C ALA A 5 12.89 5.37 -6.47
N GLY A 6 11.59 5.10 -6.59
CA GLY A 6 10.73 5.64 -7.64
C GLY A 6 10.91 5.00 -9.03
N LYS A 7 11.84 4.04 -9.18
CA LYS A 7 12.14 3.40 -10.47
C LYS A 7 11.10 2.34 -10.81
N TRP A 8 10.59 2.36 -12.04
CA TRP A 8 9.72 1.30 -12.54
C TRP A 8 10.53 0.08 -13.00
N ILE A 9 10.16 -1.10 -12.49
CA ILE A 9 10.72 -2.38 -12.90
C ILE A 9 9.65 -3.32 -13.46
N LYS A 10 10.05 -4.13 -14.44
CA LYS A 10 9.25 -5.25 -14.96
C LYS A 10 9.47 -6.46 -14.04
N VAL A 11 8.39 -6.90 -13.40
CA VAL A 11 8.43 -8.10 -12.54
C VAL A 11 8.08 -9.30 -13.41
N LYS A 12 8.91 -10.34 -13.35
CA LYS A 12 8.66 -11.64 -13.97
C LYS A 12 8.74 -12.71 -12.87
N PRO A 13 7.77 -13.65 -12.81
CA PRO A 13 7.91 -14.83 -11.95
C PRO A 13 9.22 -15.57 -12.28
N SER A 14 9.89 -16.11 -11.27
CA SER A 14 11.15 -16.83 -11.44
C SER A 14 10.95 -18.20 -12.10
N SER A 15 9.75 -18.78 -11.98
CA SER A 15 9.33 -20.03 -12.62
C SER A 15 7.81 -20.06 -12.85
N PRO A 16 7.29 -21.01 -13.64
CA PRO A 16 5.84 -21.21 -13.83
C PRO A 16 5.05 -21.54 -12.55
N HIS A 17 5.74 -21.97 -11.50
CA HIS A 17 5.16 -22.35 -10.20
C HIS A 17 5.47 -21.32 -9.10
N SER A 18 5.95 -20.14 -9.48
CA SER A 18 6.25 -19.06 -8.53
C SER A 18 5.12 -18.02 -8.52
N PHE A 19 4.94 -17.39 -7.37
CA PHE A 19 4.00 -16.29 -7.19
C PHE A 19 4.76 -15.01 -6.85
N ILE A 20 4.12 -13.88 -7.15
CA ILE A 20 4.60 -12.57 -6.72
C ILE A 20 3.81 -12.19 -5.48
N ALA A 21 4.49 -12.02 -4.35
CA ALA A 21 3.92 -11.45 -3.15
C ALA A 21 4.30 -9.97 -3.05
N MET A 22 3.38 -9.13 -2.63
CA MET A 22 3.60 -7.70 -2.42
C MET A 22 2.82 -7.19 -1.22
N ILE A 23 3.37 -6.17 -0.59
CA ILE A 23 2.79 -5.52 0.59
C ILE A 23 1.70 -4.55 0.13
N GLY A 24 0.56 -4.57 0.83
CA GLY A 24 -0.51 -3.58 0.68
C GLY A 24 -0.50 -2.55 1.81
N ASP A 25 -1.33 -1.52 1.66
CA ASP A 25 -1.32 -0.34 2.53
C ASP A 25 -1.60 -0.64 4.01
N SER A 26 -2.45 -1.64 4.31
CA SER A 26 -2.72 -2.05 5.70
C SER A 26 -1.47 -2.53 6.43
N LEU A 27 -0.65 -3.38 5.79
CA LEU A 27 0.58 -3.88 6.38
C LEU A 27 1.70 -2.82 6.34
N TYR A 28 1.66 -1.92 5.36
CA TYR A 28 2.53 -0.73 5.34
C TYR A 28 2.30 0.15 6.57
N ALA A 29 1.04 0.45 6.93
CA ALA A 29 0.74 1.23 8.12
C ALA A 29 0.99 0.46 9.43
N TRP A 30 0.62 -0.82 9.50
CA TRP A 30 0.90 -1.65 10.68
C TRP A 30 2.40 -1.72 10.99
N THR A 31 3.26 -1.73 9.96
CA THR A 31 4.72 -1.67 10.15
C THR A 31 5.27 -0.25 10.30
N ASN A 32 4.44 0.76 10.52
CA ASN A 32 4.82 2.18 10.58
C ASN A 32 5.76 2.61 9.41
N GLY A 33 5.49 2.09 8.22
CA GLY A 33 6.24 2.40 7.01
C GLY A 33 7.60 1.72 6.83
N ARG A 34 7.94 0.73 7.66
CA ARG A 34 9.17 -0.08 7.53
C ARG A 34 9.18 -0.92 6.26
N LEU A 35 8.03 -1.52 5.93
CA LEU A 35 7.83 -2.19 4.66
C LEU A 35 7.39 -1.18 3.59
N HIS A 36 7.50 -1.54 2.31
CA HIS A 36 7.10 -0.65 1.22
C HIS A 36 5.87 -1.23 0.52
N SER A 37 4.76 -0.49 0.51
CA SER A 37 3.60 -0.73 -0.37
C SER A 37 3.90 -0.11 -1.74
N PRO A 38 4.17 -0.90 -2.79
CA PRO A 38 4.62 -0.37 -4.07
C PRO A 38 3.44 -0.04 -4.98
N TYR A 39 3.54 1.10 -5.67
CA TYR A 39 2.73 1.30 -6.87
C TYR A 39 3.00 0.19 -7.89
N HIS A 40 1.94 -0.33 -8.47
CA HIS A 40 2.03 -1.34 -9.51
C HIS A 40 1.02 -1.03 -10.61
N ARG A 41 1.35 -1.45 -11.83
CA ARG A 41 0.50 -1.32 -13.01
C ARG A 41 0.71 -2.53 -13.89
N VAL A 42 -0.37 -2.98 -14.52
CA VAL A 42 -0.32 -3.97 -15.59
C VAL A 42 -0.24 -3.21 -16.91
N MET A 43 0.77 -3.54 -17.71
CA MET A 43 0.93 -2.98 -19.05
C MET A 43 0.68 -4.11 -20.05
N MET A 44 -0.24 -3.86 -20.99
CA MET A 44 -0.41 -4.75 -22.14
C MET A 44 0.78 -4.57 -23.08
N ASN A 45 1.36 -5.68 -23.53
CA ASN A 45 2.47 -5.67 -24.48
C ASN A 45 2.31 -6.85 -25.44
N GLY A 46 2.21 -6.57 -26.74
CA GLY A 46 1.95 -7.57 -27.78
C GLY A 46 0.47 -7.86 -28.01
N ASN A 47 0.22 -8.90 -28.80
CA ASN A 47 -1.13 -9.25 -29.30
C ASN A 47 -1.75 -10.47 -28.58
N GLU A 48 -1.09 -11.00 -27.55
CA GLU A 48 -1.55 -12.18 -26.83
C GLU A 48 -2.31 -11.81 -25.55
N ALA A 49 -3.29 -12.63 -25.19
CA ALA A 49 -4.01 -12.49 -23.94
C ALA A 49 -3.10 -12.85 -22.75
N ARG A 50 -3.13 -12.03 -21.71
CA ARG A 50 -2.47 -12.30 -20.43
C ARG A 50 -3.53 -12.53 -19.36
N TYR A 51 -3.48 -13.70 -18.72
CA TYR A 51 -4.33 -14.02 -17.58
C TYR A 51 -3.52 -13.89 -16.28
N SER A 52 -4.18 -13.41 -15.21
CA SER A 52 -3.61 -13.36 -13.87
C SER A 52 -4.72 -13.45 -12.82
N THR A 53 -4.43 -14.12 -11.71
CA THR A 53 -5.32 -14.18 -10.54
C THR A 53 -4.63 -13.47 -9.38
N GLY A 54 -5.39 -12.64 -8.66
CA GLY A 54 -4.95 -11.99 -7.43
C GLY A 54 -5.61 -12.64 -6.22
N LEU A 55 -4.82 -12.86 -5.16
CA LEU A 55 -5.31 -13.21 -3.83
C LEU A 55 -4.95 -12.07 -2.88
N PHE A 56 -5.94 -11.58 -2.15
CA PHE A 56 -5.77 -10.45 -1.25
C PHE A 56 -6.17 -10.86 0.17
N SER A 57 -5.24 -10.68 1.12
CA SER A 57 -5.53 -10.80 2.54
C SER A 57 -5.85 -9.42 3.09
N ILE A 58 -7.11 -9.18 3.38
CA ILE A 58 -7.61 -7.90 3.91
C ILE A 58 -7.97 -8.04 5.39
N PRO A 59 -7.71 -7.01 6.21
CA PRO A 59 -8.19 -6.96 7.58
C PRO A 59 -9.73 -7.05 7.65
N LYS A 60 -10.23 -7.65 8.72
CA LYS A 60 -11.67 -7.75 8.96
C LYS A 60 -12.25 -6.36 9.26
N GLU A 61 -13.47 -6.10 8.81
CA GLU A 61 -14.24 -4.92 9.21
C GLU A 61 -14.31 -4.78 10.75
N GLY A 62 -14.12 -3.56 11.24
CA GLY A 62 -14.03 -3.21 12.64
C GLY A 62 -12.66 -3.45 13.27
N TYR A 63 -11.71 -4.06 12.55
CA TYR A 63 -10.35 -4.22 13.06
C TYR A 63 -9.54 -2.94 12.83
N ILE A 64 -9.18 -2.30 13.95
CA ILE A 64 -8.35 -1.09 13.92
C ILE A 64 -6.90 -1.50 13.66
N ILE A 65 -6.36 -0.99 12.56
CA ILE A 65 -4.94 -1.10 12.22
C ILE A 65 -4.21 0.01 12.93
N GLU A 66 -3.27 -0.36 13.77
CA GLU A 66 -2.33 0.53 14.45
C GLU A 66 -0.93 -0.08 14.43
N ALA A 67 0.08 0.79 14.45
CA ALA A 67 1.46 0.36 14.52
C ALA A 67 1.78 -0.16 15.94
N PRO A 68 2.42 -1.33 16.10
CA PRO A 68 2.92 -1.78 17.39
C PRO A 68 3.94 -0.81 17.98
N GLU A 69 3.98 -0.69 19.30
CA GLU A 69 4.89 0.21 20.01
C GLU A 69 6.37 -0.10 19.72
N GLU A 70 6.72 -1.37 19.45
CA GLU A 70 8.08 -1.79 19.14
C GLU A 70 8.61 -1.24 17.79
N VAL A 71 7.72 -0.65 17.02
CA VAL A 71 7.94 -0.21 15.64
C VAL A 71 7.81 1.31 15.52
N VAL A 72 7.52 1.99 16.63
CA VAL A 72 7.39 3.44 16.79
C VAL A 72 8.35 3.92 17.89
N ASP A 73 9.30 4.77 17.53
CA ASP A 73 10.34 5.27 18.44
C ASP A 73 10.75 6.71 18.09
N GLU A 74 11.68 7.30 18.83
CA GLU A 74 12.15 8.67 18.58
C GLU A 74 12.82 8.84 17.21
N GLU A 75 13.46 7.80 16.68
CA GLU A 75 14.08 7.81 15.35
C GLU A 75 13.04 7.55 14.24
N HIS A 76 11.92 6.91 14.58
CA HIS A 76 10.85 6.48 13.68
C HIS A 76 9.48 6.84 14.25
N PRO A 77 9.12 8.14 14.22
CA PRO A 77 7.85 8.59 14.76
C PRO A 77 6.66 8.00 14.02
N LEU A 78 5.50 8.04 14.66
CA LEU A 78 4.26 7.51 14.11
C LEU A 78 3.89 8.21 12.80
N LEU A 79 3.71 7.43 11.74
CA LEU A 79 3.40 7.91 10.39
C LEU A 79 1.89 7.87 10.09
N PHE A 80 1.16 6.97 10.74
CA PHE A 80 -0.25 6.72 10.46
C PHE A 80 -1.07 6.68 11.75
N LYS A 81 -2.19 7.38 11.75
CA LYS A 81 -3.21 7.31 12.79
C LYS A 81 -3.91 5.94 12.74
N PRO A 82 -4.35 5.39 13.89
CA PRO A 82 -5.17 4.18 13.90
C PRO A 82 -6.40 4.32 13.01
N PHE A 83 -6.72 3.28 12.23
CA PHE A 83 -7.82 3.34 11.26
C PHE A 83 -8.42 1.96 10.94
N ASP A 84 -9.64 1.95 10.43
CA ASP A 84 -10.28 0.76 9.87
C ASP A 84 -10.06 0.67 8.34
N HIS A 85 -9.69 -0.51 7.84
CA HIS A 85 -9.42 -0.69 6.41
C HIS A 85 -10.65 -0.55 5.52
N VAL A 86 -11.81 -1.02 5.98
CA VAL A 86 -13.07 -0.96 5.22
C VAL A 86 -13.57 0.47 5.14
N GLU A 87 -13.42 1.25 6.22
CA GLU A 87 -13.70 2.69 6.19
C GLU A 87 -12.76 3.44 5.23
N PHE A 88 -11.47 3.09 5.22
CA PHE A 88 -10.52 3.63 4.23
C PHE A 88 -10.97 3.33 2.80
N LEU A 89 -11.40 2.09 2.51
CA LEU A 89 -11.93 1.75 1.18
C LEU A 89 -13.18 2.58 0.85
N GLY A 90 -14.05 2.82 1.83
CA GLY A 90 -15.19 3.74 1.70
C GLY A 90 -14.76 5.14 1.27
N PHE A 91 -13.75 5.71 1.93
CA PHE A 91 -13.14 6.99 1.53
C PHE A 91 -12.51 6.91 0.13
N TYR A 92 -11.76 5.85 -0.16
CA TYR A 92 -11.03 5.66 -1.42
C TYR A 92 -11.97 5.73 -2.63
N TYR A 93 -13.18 5.19 -2.53
CA TYR A 93 -14.16 5.21 -3.62
C TYR A 93 -14.94 6.53 -3.76
N THR A 94 -14.74 7.50 -2.87
CA THR A 94 -15.33 8.84 -3.03
C THR A 94 -14.58 9.68 -4.07
N GLU A 95 -15.21 10.74 -4.58
CA GLU A 95 -14.55 11.71 -5.47
C GLU A 95 -13.32 12.36 -4.80
N ALA A 96 -13.40 12.66 -3.51
CA ALA A 96 -12.28 13.20 -2.75
C ALA A 96 -11.11 12.20 -2.66
N GLY A 97 -11.41 10.93 -2.38
CA GLY A 97 -10.42 9.85 -2.35
C GLY A 97 -9.74 9.64 -3.71
N GLN A 98 -10.51 9.62 -4.80
CA GLN A 98 -9.98 9.46 -6.15
C GLN A 98 -9.16 10.67 -6.65
N ARG A 99 -9.43 11.88 -6.14
CA ARG A 99 -8.67 13.10 -6.47
C ARG A 99 -7.44 13.29 -5.60
N ALA A 100 -7.36 12.64 -4.45
CA ALA A 100 -6.19 12.72 -3.58
C ALA A 100 -4.96 12.16 -4.31
N GLN A 101 -3.85 12.91 -4.29
CA GLN A 101 -2.58 12.41 -4.84
C GLN A 101 -2.16 11.10 -4.16
N TYR A 102 -2.42 10.99 -2.86
CA TYR A 102 -2.12 9.83 -2.02
C TYR A 102 -3.30 9.51 -1.11
N ALA A 103 -4.38 8.91 -1.64
CA ALA A 103 -5.60 8.62 -0.88
C ALA A 103 -5.35 7.99 0.50
N PHE A 104 -4.44 7.02 0.59
CA PHE A 104 -4.08 6.38 1.85
C PHE A 104 -3.48 7.36 2.87
N LYS A 105 -2.44 8.11 2.47
CA LYS A 105 -1.81 9.12 3.33
C LYS A 105 -2.79 10.25 3.69
N THR A 106 -3.68 10.64 2.77
CA THR A 106 -4.72 11.63 3.03
C THR A 106 -5.70 11.15 4.10
N TYR A 107 -6.02 9.87 4.12
CA TYR A 107 -6.99 9.30 5.05
C TYR A 107 -6.41 9.10 6.45
N CYS A 108 -5.26 8.42 6.58
CA CYS A 108 -4.70 8.03 7.88
C CYS A 108 -3.32 8.62 8.18
N GLY A 109 -2.70 9.39 7.29
CA GLY A 109 -1.39 9.98 7.54
C GLY A 109 -1.39 10.98 8.70
N VAL A 110 -0.26 11.03 9.42
CA VAL A 110 0.03 12.11 10.37
C VAL A 110 0.56 13.33 9.58
N GLN A 111 0.18 14.55 10.00
CA GLN A 111 0.31 15.80 9.22
C GLN A 111 1.75 16.16 8.77
N ASP A 112 2.79 15.63 9.39
CA ASP A 112 4.20 15.95 9.06
C ASP A 112 4.76 15.22 7.83
N LEU A 113 4.04 14.24 7.26
CA LEU A 113 4.48 13.52 6.06
C LEU A 113 4.41 14.34 4.76
N ALA A 114 3.78 15.52 4.78
CA ALA A 114 3.75 16.42 3.63
C ALA A 114 5.08 17.18 3.39
N LEU A 115 6.05 17.06 4.30
CA LEU A 115 7.31 17.81 4.26
C LEU A 115 8.52 17.02 3.75
N TYR A 116 8.35 15.74 3.40
CA TYR A 116 9.46 14.82 3.07
C TYR A 116 9.25 14.04 1.75
N GLU A 117 8.76 14.70 0.71
CA GLU A 117 8.88 14.22 -0.68
C GLU A 117 9.69 15.19 -1.54
#